data_AF-A0A1L6HWR3-F1
#
_entry.id   AF-A0A1L6HWR3-F1
#
_cell.length_a   1.000
_cell.length_b   1.000
_cell.length_c   1.000
_cell.angle_alpha   90.00
_cell.angle_beta   90.00
_cell.angle_gamma   90.00
#
_symmetry.space_group_name_H-M   'P 1'
#
loop_
_entity.id
_entity.type
_entity.pdbx_description
1 polymer ?
#
loop_
_entity_poly.entity_id
_entity_poly.type
_entity_poly.pdbx_seq_one_letter_code
_entity_poly.pdbx_strand_id
1 'polypeptide(L)'
;MRGGGNAQGSEDKGGDRENLLPGGAGSSSHRADYGTRSSVETQRAANEAKRYELRSSLERAMRDRDAARAARERAITELDRVNAQIKDLDARKQQSGLDPARKSDIEGQLLTAHADFWRRTREVSDCTTELRRSDDRCSSLEHKLGKLRWT
;
A
#
# COMPACT_ATOMS: atom_id res chain seq x y z
N MET A 1 26.19 11.82 -55.33
CA MET A 1 25.23 12.07 -56.41
C MET A 1 23.86 11.47 -56.06
N ARG A 2 22.88 12.34 -55.81
CA ARG A 2 21.40 12.21 -55.88
C ARG A 2 20.90 13.46 -55.12
N GLY A 3 20.35 14.51 -55.69
CA GLY A 3 19.81 14.74 -57.02
C GLY A 3 18.28 14.85 -56.95
N GLY A 4 17.77 16.09 -56.81
CA GLY A 4 16.42 16.56 -57.17
C GLY A 4 15.27 16.16 -56.24
N GLY A 5 14.26 16.99 -55.96
CA GLY A 5 13.90 18.30 -56.50
C GLY A 5 12.57 18.78 -55.89
N ASN A 6 12.40 20.10 -55.93
CA ASN A 6 11.36 20.95 -55.32
C ASN A 6 9.92 20.71 -55.82
N ALA A 7 8.93 21.22 -55.07
CA ALA A 7 7.88 22.09 -55.62
C ALA A 7 7.13 22.84 -54.50
N GLN A 8 7.35 24.16 -54.41
CA GLN A 8 6.36 25.14 -53.98
C GLN A 8 5.44 25.48 -55.16
N GLY A 9 4.20 25.88 -54.86
CA GLY A 9 3.26 26.52 -55.79
C GLY A 9 1.83 26.24 -55.32
N SER A 10 1.12 27.13 -54.62
CA SER A 10 0.56 28.45 -55.01
C SER A 10 -0.60 28.36 -56.00
N GLU A 11 -1.73 28.92 -55.54
CA GLU A 11 -2.83 29.58 -56.26
C GLU A 11 -4.10 28.81 -56.65
N ASP A 12 -5.19 29.28 -56.02
CA ASP A 12 -6.48 29.68 -56.59
C ASP A 12 -7.41 28.65 -57.26
N LYS A 13 -8.65 28.54 -56.76
CA LYS A 13 -9.80 29.32 -57.28
C LYS A 13 -11.12 28.95 -56.59
N GLY A 14 -11.90 29.99 -56.29
CA GLY A 14 -13.35 29.93 -56.05
C GLY A 14 -13.74 30.67 -54.78
N GLY A 15 -14.42 31.81 -54.80
CA GLY A 15 -15.06 32.55 -55.87
C GLY A 15 -15.79 33.74 -55.22
N ASP A 16 -15.96 34.78 -56.01
CA ASP A 16 -16.51 36.09 -55.65
C ASP A 16 -17.84 36.04 -54.89
N ARG A 17 -17.98 36.91 -53.87
CA ARG A 17 -19.07 37.90 -53.83
C ARG A 17 -18.92 38.85 -52.65
N GLU A 18 -18.40 40.00 -52.99
CA GLU A 18 -18.71 41.27 -52.37
C GLU A 18 -20.24 41.43 -52.37
N ASN A 19 -20.87 41.49 -51.19
CA ASN A 19 -22.13 42.19 -51.04
C ASN A 19 -22.43 42.45 -49.56
N LEU A 20 -22.23 43.71 -49.20
CA LEU A 20 -23.16 44.54 -48.42
C LEU A 20 -23.61 43.97 -47.06
N LEU A 21 -23.02 44.56 -46.02
CA LEU A 21 -23.64 44.75 -44.71
C LEU A 21 -25.14 45.12 -44.86
N PRO A 22 -25.98 44.67 -43.92
CA PRO A 22 -26.79 45.64 -43.22
C PRO A 22 -26.38 45.67 -41.75
N GLY A 23 -26.27 46.90 -41.25
CA GLY A 23 -25.96 47.16 -39.86
C GLY A 23 -26.94 46.47 -38.90
N GLY A 24 -26.38 46.08 -37.76
CA GLY A 24 -27.15 45.60 -36.61
C GLY A 24 -26.21 45.59 -35.43
N ALA A 25 -26.16 46.71 -34.70
CA ALA A 25 -25.64 46.72 -33.35
C ALA A 25 -26.46 45.71 -32.53
N GLY A 26 -25.82 44.60 -32.17
CA GLY A 26 -26.46 43.48 -31.48
C GLY A 26 -25.46 42.84 -30.53
N SER A 27 -25.52 43.28 -29.28
CA SER A 27 -24.94 42.63 -28.11
C SER A 27 -25.04 41.10 -28.17
N SER A 28 -23.94 40.39 -27.99
CA SER A 28 -23.94 39.08 -27.35
C SER A 28 -22.50 38.65 -27.05
N SER A 29 -22.07 39.00 -25.85
CA SER A 29 -20.99 38.35 -25.13
C SER A 29 -21.28 36.85 -24.99
N HIS A 30 -20.76 36.03 -25.91
CA HIS A 30 -20.64 34.59 -25.73
C HIS A 30 -19.16 34.22 -25.70
N ARG A 31 -18.56 34.47 -24.53
CA ARG A 31 -17.32 33.78 -24.13
C ARG A 31 -17.60 32.28 -24.18
N ALA A 32 -16.76 31.57 -24.91
CA ALA A 32 -16.79 30.13 -25.03
C ALA A 32 -16.53 29.46 -23.66
N ASP A 33 -17.61 29.10 -22.96
CA ASP A 33 -17.59 28.28 -21.73
C ASP A 33 -17.55 26.76 -22.00
N TYR A 34 -17.16 26.35 -23.22
CA TYR A 34 -17.14 24.94 -23.63
C TYR A 34 -15.83 24.21 -23.29
N GLY A 35 -14.75 24.91 -22.91
CA GLY A 35 -13.47 24.29 -22.54
C GLY A 35 -13.36 23.87 -21.06
N THR A 36 -14.08 24.56 -20.17
CA THR A 36 -13.95 24.40 -18.71
C THR A 36 -14.70 23.16 -18.19
N ARG A 37 -15.84 22.80 -18.79
CA ARG A 37 -16.62 21.61 -18.39
C ARG A 37 -15.87 20.30 -18.67
N SER A 38 -15.21 20.20 -19.83
CA SER A 38 -14.42 19.02 -20.22
C SER A 38 -13.22 18.78 -19.29
N SER A 39 -12.52 19.85 -18.86
CA SER A 39 -11.40 19.75 -17.92
C SER A 39 -11.84 19.30 -16.52
N VAL A 40 -12.94 19.84 -16.01
CA VAL A 40 -13.50 19.45 -14.70
C VAL A 40 -14.00 18.01 -14.71
N GLU A 41 -14.66 17.57 -15.78
CA GLU A 41 -15.11 16.19 -15.93
C GLU A 41 -13.94 15.21 -16.03
N THR A 42 -12.88 15.56 -16.77
CA THR A 42 -11.65 14.76 -16.86
C THR A 42 -10.95 14.65 -15.51
N GLN A 43 -10.88 15.75 -14.75
CA GLN A 43 -10.30 15.76 -13.41
C GLN A 43 -11.12 14.91 -12.42
N ARG A 44 -12.46 14.95 -12.51
CA ARG A 44 -13.35 14.10 -11.71
C ARG A 44 -13.15 12.62 -12.03
N ALA A 45 -13.09 12.26 -13.31
CA ALA A 45 -12.85 10.88 -13.73
C ALA A 45 -11.49 10.36 -13.23
N ALA A 46 -10.43 11.18 -13.31
CA ALA A 46 -9.11 10.83 -12.79
C ALA A 46 -9.10 10.67 -11.26
N ASN A 47 -9.80 11.54 -10.52
CA ASN A 47 -9.93 11.42 -9.06
C ASN A 47 -10.72 10.16 -8.66
N GLU A 48 -11.77 9.80 -9.40
CA GLU A 48 -12.55 8.60 -9.12
C GLU A 48 -11.77 7.31 -9.42
N ALA A 49 -11.02 7.28 -10.54
CA ALA A 49 -10.11 6.16 -10.84
C ALA A 49 -9.06 5.99 -9.71
N LYS A 50 -8.45 7.09 -9.27
CA LYS A 50 -7.48 7.07 -8.16
C LYS A 50 -8.08 6.63 -6.83
N ARG A 51 -9.33 7.01 -6.55
CA ARG A 51 -10.06 6.52 -5.37
C ARG A 51 -10.28 5.02 -5.43
N TYR A 52 -10.67 4.49 -6.58
CA TYR A 52 -10.86 3.05 -6.77
C TYR A 52 -9.55 2.27 -6.54
N GLU A 53 -8.44 2.73 -7.12
CA GLU A 53 -7.11 2.12 -6.93
C GLU A 53 -6.66 2.14 -5.46
N LEU A 54 -6.86 3.28 -4.78
CA LEU A 54 -6.50 3.41 -3.37
C LEU A 54 -7.39 2.55 -2.47
N ARG A 55 -8.68 2.39 -2.78
CA ARG A 55 -9.58 1.48 -2.05
C ARG A 55 -9.12 0.02 -2.20
N SER A 56 -8.82 -0.43 -3.42
CA SER A 56 -8.30 -1.79 -3.64
C SER A 56 -6.96 -2.00 -2.93
N SER A 57 -6.09 -0.99 -2.91
CA SER A 57 -4.83 -1.03 -2.18
C SER A 57 -5.04 -1.10 -0.67
N LEU A 58 -6.02 -0.36 -0.13
CA LEU A 58 -6.38 -0.40 1.29
C LEU A 58 -6.91 -1.77 1.70
N GLU A 59 -7.80 -2.37 0.90
CA GLU A 59 -8.33 -3.72 1.16
C GLU A 59 -7.23 -4.79 1.19
N ARG A 60 -6.18 -4.65 0.36
CA ARG A 60 -5.01 -5.54 0.41
C ARG A 60 -4.20 -5.27 1.68
N ALA A 61 -3.91 -4.01 1.99
CA ALA A 61 -3.15 -3.64 3.18
C ALA A 61 -3.85 -4.09 4.48
N MET A 62 -5.18 -4.04 4.54
CA MET A 62 -5.96 -4.56 5.67
C MET A 62 -5.80 -6.08 5.82
N ARG A 63 -5.84 -6.83 4.73
CA ARG A 63 -5.57 -8.29 4.75
C ARG A 63 -4.15 -8.60 5.20
N ASP A 64 -3.17 -7.83 4.75
CA ASP A 64 -1.77 -7.97 5.18
C ASP A 64 -1.62 -7.67 6.69
N ARG A 65 -2.31 -6.64 7.20
CA ARG A 65 -2.37 -6.34 8.63
C ARG A 65 -2.96 -7.49 9.43
N ASP A 66 -4.09 -8.04 8.97
CA ASP A 66 -4.74 -9.15 9.67
C ASP A 66 -3.84 -10.41 9.67
N ALA A 67 -3.14 -10.67 8.57
CA ALA A 67 -2.14 -11.73 8.50
C ALA A 67 -0.95 -11.49 9.45
N ALA A 68 -0.43 -10.26 9.52
CA ALA A 68 0.65 -9.88 10.44
C ALA A 68 0.22 -10.02 11.90
N ARG A 69 -1.03 -9.68 12.22
CA ARG A 69 -1.60 -9.87 13.55
C ARG A 69 -1.69 -11.35 13.91
N ALA A 70 -2.21 -12.18 13.01
CA ALA A 70 -2.27 -13.63 13.22
C ALA A 70 -0.87 -14.25 13.38
N ALA A 71 0.11 -13.80 12.61
CA ALA A 71 1.50 -14.24 12.75
C ALA A 71 2.07 -13.88 14.14
N ARG A 72 1.84 -12.66 14.62
CA ARG A 72 2.26 -12.23 15.96
C ARG A 72 1.60 -13.06 17.06
N GLU A 73 0.30 -13.33 16.96
CA GLU A 73 -0.43 -14.14 17.95
C GLU A 73 0.10 -15.58 18.01
N ARG A 74 0.42 -16.18 16.86
CA ARG A 74 1.09 -17.50 16.80
C ARG A 74 2.47 -17.47 17.43
N ALA A 75 3.28 -16.46 17.13
CA ALA A 75 4.63 -16.32 17.69
C ALA A 75 4.60 -16.20 19.22
N ILE A 76 3.63 -15.44 19.77
CA ILE A 76 3.43 -15.34 21.22
C ILE A 76 3.03 -16.69 21.82
N THR A 77 2.10 -17.39 21.18
CA THR A 77 1.65 -18.72 21.64
C THR A 77 2.82 -19.73 21.68
N GLU A 78 3.69 -19.72 20.67
CA GLU A 78 4.88 -20.58 20.64
C GLU A 78 5.91 -20.17 21.71
N LEU A 79 6.08 -18.87 21.97
CA LEU A 79 6.95 -18.38 23.06
C LEU A 79 6.44 -18.86 24.43
N ASP A 80 5.13 -18.77 24.67
CA ASP A 80 4.50 -19.26 25.90
C ASP A 80 4.65 -20.77 26.07
N ARG A 81 4.53 -21.53 24.98
CA ARG A 81 4.79 -22.97 24.96
C ARG A 81 6.22 -23.30 25.38
N VAL A 82 7.21 -22.61 24.82
CA VAL A 82 8.63 -22.80 25.19
C VAL A 82 8.86 -22.41 26.64
N ASN A 83 8.26 -21.31 27.11
CA ASN A 83 8.35 -20.88 28.50
C ASN A 83 7.75 -21.92 29.47
N ALA A 84 6.63 -22.54 29.11
CA ALA A 84 6.03 -23.62 29.89
C ALA A 84 6.94 -24.86 29.94
N GLN A 85 7.60 -25.21 28.83
CA GLN A 85 8.57 -26.30 28.78
C GLN A 85 9.77 -26.04 29.70
N ILE A 86 10.30 -24.81 29.73
CA ILE A 86 11.39 -24.43 30.65
C ILE A 86 10.95 -24.64 32.10
N LYS A 87 9.76 -24.16 32.48
CA LYS A 87 9.22 -24.32 33.84
C LYS A 87 9.04 -25.79 34.24
N ASP A 88 8.57 -26.63 33.32
CA ASP A 88 8.46 -28.08 33.56
C ASP A 88 9.84 -28.72 33.78
N LEU A 89 10.82 -28.39 32.95
CA LEU A 89 12.19 -28.88 33.09
C LEU A 89 12.84 -28.43 34.41
N ASP A 90 12.64 -27.17 34.81
CA ASP A 90 13.10 -26.64 36.10
C ASP A 90 12.42 -27.35 37.27
N ALA A 91 11.10 -27.61 37.19
CA ALA A 91 10.39 -28.36 38.21
C ALA A 91 10.93 -29.80 38.33
N ARG A 92 11.19 -30.47 37.21
CA ARG A 92 11.79 -31.82 37.19
C ARG A 92 13.21 -31.83 37.76
N LYS A 93 13.99 -30.78 37.49
CA LYS A 93 15.33 -30.58 38.08
C LYS A 93 15.25 -30.43 39.60
N GLN A 94 14.26 -29.67 40.10
CA GLN A 94 14.06 -29.39 41.53
C GLN A 94 13.49 -30.58 42.31
N GLN A 95 12.62 -31.38 41.69
CA GLN A 95 11.86 -32.44 42.37
C GLN A 95 12.69 -33.67 42.79
N SER A 96 14.03 -33.63 42.79
CA SER A 96 14.75 -34.89 42.80
C SER A 96 16.19 -34.94 43.33
N GLY A 97 16.38 -35.97 44.15
CA GLY A 97 17.59 -36.79 44.19
C GLY A 97 17.78 -37.60 42.90
N LEU A 98 17.70 -36.93 41.74
CA LEU A 98 18.07 -37.51 40.45
C LEU A 98 19.56 -37.88 40.49
N ASP A 99 19.87 -39.06 39.96
CA ASP A 99 21.25 -39.46 39.66
C ASP A 99 21.90 -38.40 38.74
N PRO A 100 23.20 -38.10 38.95
CA PRO A 100 23.99 -37.16 38.14
C PRO A 100 23.74 -37.22 36.62
N ALA A 101 23.61 -38.40 36.02
CA ALA A 101 23.40 -38.53 34.57
C ALA A 101 22.09 -37.86 34.12
N ARG A 102 20.99 -38.14 34.83
CA ARG A 102 19.69 -37.52 34.52
C ARG A 102 19.66 -36.02 34.80
N LYS A 103 20.42 -35.53 35.79
CA LYS A 103 20.57 -34.08 36.00
C LYS A 103 21.26 -33.43 34.81
N SER A 104 22.33 -34.04 34.30
CA SER A 104 23.06 -33.54 33.13
C SER A 104 22.17 -33.51 31.88
N ASP A 105 21.35 -34.54 31.67
CA ASP A 105 20.39 -34.58 30.55
C ASP A 105 19.38 -33.43 30.62
N ILE A 106 18.78 -33.18 31.79
CA ILE A 106 17.83 -32.08 31.99
C ILE A 106 18.51 -30.72 31.78
N GLU A 107 19.76 -30.55 32.23
CA GLU A 107 20.52 -29.32 31.99
C GLU A 107 20.78 -29.08 30.50
N GLY A 108 21.08 -30.13 29.72
CA GLY A 108 21.18 -30.03 28.27
C GLY A 108 19.86 -29.64 27.59
N GLN A 109 18.73 -30.18 28.08
CA GLN A 109 17.40 -29.81 27.61
C GLN A 109 17.05 -28.36 27.95
N LEU A 110 17.37 -27.89 29.16
CA LEU A 110 17.18 -26.51 29.59
C LEU A 110 17.98 -25.53 28.72
N LEU A 111 19.26 -25.82 28.45
CA LEU A 111 20.09 -25.00 27.56
C LEU A 111 19.45 -24.85 26.18
N THR A 112 18.95 -25.95 25.61
CA THR A 112 18.27 -25.95 24.31
C THR A 112 16.97 -25.15 24.36
N ALA A 113 16.14 -25.37 25.39
CA ALA A 113 14.88 -24.66 25.56
C ALA A 113 15.08 -23.15 25.76
N HIS A 114 16.12 -22.72 26.49
CA HIS A 114 16.49 -21.31 26.61
C HIS A 114 16.97 -20.70 25.30
N ALA A 115 17.76 -21.42 24.50
CA ALA A 115 18.15 -20.96 23.18
C ALA A 115 16.92 -20.75 22.28
N ASP A 116 15.98 -21.70 22.31
CA ASP A 116 14.70 -21.59 21.60
C ASP A 116 13.86 -20.41 22.11
N PHE A 117 13.81 -20.16 23.42
CA PHE A 117 13.11 -19.03 24.01
C PHE A 117 13.61 -17.69 23.47
N TRP A 118 14.93 -17.50 23.41
CA TRP A 118 15.51 -16.27 22.87
C TRP A 118 15.25 -16.12 21.37
N ARG A 119 15.29 -17.23 20.61
CA ARG A 119 14.91 -17.22 19.18
C ARG A 119 13.46 -16.79 19.00
N ARG A 120 12.52 -17.38 19.75
CA ARG A 120 11.09 -17.05 19.69
C ARG A 120 10.80 -15.62 20.15
N THR A 121 11.55 -15.11 21.13
CA THR A 121 11.45 -13.72 21.58
C THR A 121 11.78 -12.74 20.45
N ARG A 122 12.83 -13.02 19.67
CA ARG A 122 13.17 -12.21 18.48
C ARG A 122 12.08 -12.28 17.42
N GLU A 123 11.56 -13.48 17.15
CA GLU A 123 10.46 -13.66 16.20
C GLU A 123 9.21 -12.86 16.59
N VAL A 124 8.83 -12.82 17.87
CA VAL A 124 7.74 -11.96 18.36
C VAL A 124 8.03 -10.47 18.12
N SER A 125 9.26 -10.03 18.31
CA SER A 125 9.69 -8.65 18.02
C SER A 125 9.59 -8.32 16.53
N ASP A 126 10.01 -9.25 15.66
CA ASP A 126 9.94 -9.09 14.21
C ASP A 126 8.47 -9.03 13.74
N CYS A 127 7.62 -9.93 14.22
CA CYS A 127 6.18 -9.89 13.93
C CYS A 127 5.53 -8.59 14.43
N THR A 128 5.94 -8.08 15.59
CA THR A 128 5.44 -6.81 16.12
C THR A 128 5.85 -5.63 15.25
N THR A 129 7.08 -5.65 14.73
CA THR A 129 7.57 -4.62 13.79
C THR A 129 6.80 -4.65 12.48
N GLU A 130 6.53 -5.84 11.93
CA GLU A 130 5.78 -5.98 10.68
C GLU A 130 4.30 -5.59 10.83
N LEU A 131 3.69 -5.90 11.98
CA LEU A 131 2.34 -5.43 12.29
C LEU A 131 2.27 -3.90 12.29
N ARG A 132 3.23 -3.24 12.96
CA ARG A 132 3.31 -1.77 12.97
C ARG A 132 3.46 -1.19 11.57
N ARG A 133 4.33 -1.76 10.73
CA ARG A 133 4.47 -1.33 9.32
C ARG A 133 3.17 -1.49 8.52
N SER A 134 2.42 -2.54 8.81
CA SER A 134 1.12 -2.80 8.17
C SER A 134 0.05 -1.80 8.63
N ASP A 135 0.04 -1.44 9.91
CA ASP A 135 -0.82 -0.37 10.45
C ASP A 135 -0.50 0.99 9.84
N ASP A 136 0.79 1.33 9.71
CA ASP A 136 1.26 2.57 9.08
C ASP A 136 0.83 2.63 7.61
N ARG A 137 0.93 1.51 6.88
CA ARG A 137 0.47 1.39 5.48
C ARG A 137 -1.04 1.62 5.37
N CYS A 138 -1.85 0.99 6.22
CA CYS A 138 -3.29 1.19 6.24
C CYS A 138 -3.63 2.66 6.49
N SER A 139 -3.06 3.25 7.55
CA SER A 139 -3.28 4.65 7.93
C SER A 139 -2.89 5.62 6.81
N SER A 140 -1.79 5.36 6.11
CA SER A 140 -1.35 6.18 4.97
C SER A 140 -2.36 6.14 3.81
N LEU A 141 -2.91 4.97 3.50
CA LEU A 141 -3.90 4.79 2.44
C LEU A 141 -5.25 5.43 2.80
N GLU A 142 -5.69 5.27 4.05
CA GLU A 142 -6.88 5.96 4.58
C GLU A 142 -6.74 7.47 4.48
N HIS A 143 -5.59 8.02 4.86
CA HIS A 143 -5.31 9.46 4.72
C HIS A 143 -5.36 9.94 3.27
N LYS A 144 -4.76 9.19 2.34
CA LYS A 144 -4.80 9.49 0.90
C LYS A 144 -6.23 9.48 0.36
N LEU A 145 -7.04 8.50 0.75
CA LEU A 145 -8.47 8.43 0.40
C LEU A 145 -9.24 9.61 1.00
N GLY A 146 -8.96 9.97 2.25
CA GLY A 146 -9.55 11.11 2.93
C GLY A 146 -9.29 12.42 2.18
N LYS A 147 -8.06 12.64 1.69
CA LYS A 147 -7.72 13.83 0.88
C LYS A 147 -8.51 13.90 -0.42
N LEU A 148 -8.69 12.77 -1.10
CA LEU A 148 -9.48 12.71 -2.34
C LEU A 148 -10.99 12.83 -2.10
N ARG A 149 -11.46 12.79 -0.85
CA ARG A 149 -12.88 13.02 -0.54
C ARG A 149 -13.30 14.47 -0.78
N TRP A 150 -12.36 15.40 -0.65
CA TRP A 150 -12.58 16.84 -0.67
C TRP A 150 -12.08 17.53 -1.95
N THR A 151 -11.65 16.75 -2.95
CA THR A 151 -11.19 17.20 -4.29
C THR A 151 -12.15 16.74 -5.37
#